data_AF-A0A848NHM6-F1
#
_entry.id   AF-A0A848NHM6-F1
#
_cell.length_a   1.000
_cell.length_b   1.000
_cell.length_c   1.000
_cell.angle_alpha   90.00
_cell.angle_beta   90.00
_cell.angle_gamma   90.00
#
_symmetry.space_group_name_H-M   'P 1'
#
loop_
_entity.id
_entity.type
_entity.pdbx_description
1 polymer ?
#
loop_
_entity_poly.entity_id
_entity_poly.type
_entity_poly.pdbx_seq_one_letter_code
_entity_poly.pdbx_strand_id
1 'polypeptide(L)'
;MNWVGGSRYLGRAGRPEVGVIRRDVTETIAAHTRALQRPLYAVTASAIRKADTPLILTLHWHGFHRDGEPGRRLRSVAGSAVQLNLRWHDFAVLDRAIIDAGWALGAWDVERVARPPWWRLNAPVAEAVAGHRAFADYSDLPSAHDPVVVEAPDQRDLIALAARKGYVRWLFRPRKGGLWRQLDGDDSTLDADGGRPLPCPVPLQPDGRELRRKVLYRLGQGNGFLIL
;
A
#
# COMPACT_ATOMS: atom_id res chain seq x y z
N MET A 1 -15.04 -18.54 -55.32
CA MET A 1 -14.24 -17.40 -54.85
C MET A 1 -13.54 -17.82 -53.57
N ASN A 2 -12.24 -18.06 -53.65
CA ASN A 2 -11.39 -18.39 -52.52
C ASN A 2 -10.99 -17.09 -51.81
N TRP A 3 -11.11 -17.06 -50.48
CA TRP A 3 -10.38 -16.12 -49.64
C TRP A 3 -9.58 -16.91 -48.61
N VAL A 4 -8.27 -16.96 -48.84
CA VAL A 4 -7.25 -17.47 -47.92
C VAL A 4 -6.35 -16.30 -47.55
N GLY A 5 -6.22 -16.05 -46.25
CA GLY A 5 -5.28 -15.14 -45.58
C GLY A 5 -5.66 -15.14 -44.10
N GLY A 6 -4.92 -15.69 -43.15
CA GLY A 6 -3.50 -15.44 -42.87
C GLY A 6 -3.36 -13.97 -42.43
N SER A 7 -2.91 -13.58 -41.25
CA SER A 7 -2.26 -14.25 -40.13
C SER A 7 -2.17 -13.22 -38.99
N ARG A 8 -2.03 -13.70 -37.74
CA ARG A 8 -1.28 -13.08 -36.63
C ARG A 8 -1.68 -11.66 -36.20
N TYR A 9 -2.26 -11.53 -35.01
CA TYR A 9 -1.90 -10.58 -33.92
C TYR A 9 -2.97 -10.65 -32.81
N LEU A 10 -3.15 -11.82 -32.20
CA LEU A 10 -3.68 -11.90 -30.84
C LEU A 10 -2.49 -12.16 -29.94
N GLY A 11 -1.80 -11.07 -29.61
CA GLY A 11 -0.79 -11.06 -28.56
C GLY A 11 -1.45 -11.55 -27.28
N ARG A 12 -1.08 -12.75 -26.86
CA ARG A 12 -1.41 -13.31 -25.55
C ARG A 12 -0.86 -12.32 -24.53
N ALA A 13 -1.73 -11.49 -23.95
CA ALA A 13 -1.34 -10.57 -22.87
C ALA A 13 -0.72 -11.43 -21.77
N GLY A 14 0.62 -11.35 -21.64
CA GLY A 14 1.36 -12.14 -20.68
C GLY A 14 0.84 -11.86 -19.28
N ARG A 15 0.75 -12.90 -18.45
CA ARG A 15 0.46 -12.68 -17.03
C ARG A 15 1.55 -11.75 -16.50
N PRO A 16 1.19 -10.65 -15.84
CA PRO A 16 2.17 -9.76 -15.25
C PRO A 16 2.97 -10.54 -14.21
N GLU A 17 4.29 -10.55 -14.36
CA GLU A 17 5.16 -11.20 -13.40
C GLU A 17 5.16 -10.38 -12.11
N VAL A 18 5.10 -11.07 -10.97
CA VAL A 18 5.21 -10.47 -9.63
C VAL A 18 6.39 -9.50 -9.53
N GLY A 19 7.49 -9.79 -10.24
CA GLY A 19 8.67 -8.94 -10.32
C GLY A 19 8.41 -7.54 -10.86
N VAL A 20 7.52 -7.39 -11.85
CA VAL A 20 7.12 -6.09 -12.42
C VAL A 20 6.31 -5.30 -11.41
N ILE A 21 5.30 -5.92 -10.82
CA ILE A 21 4.42 -5.25 -9.85
C ILE A 21 5.20 -4.81 -8.61
N ARG A 22 6.10 -5.66 -8.10
CA ARG A 22 7.00 -5.32 -6.99
C ARG A 22 7.88 -4.12 -7.34
N ARG A 23 8.42 -4.10 -8.55
CA ARG A 23 9.29 -3.02 -9.04
C ARG A 23 8.52 -1.70 -9.06
N ASP A 24 7.34 -1.68 -9.67
CA ASP A 24 6.51 -0.49 -9.77
C ASP A 24 6.16 0.09 -8.39
N VAL A 25 5.77 -0.77 -7.43
CA VAL A 25 5.49 -0.35 -6.04
C VAL A 25 6.74 0.24 -5.38
N THR A 26 7.87 -0.47 -5.44
CA THR A 26 9.09 -0.04 -4.75
C THR A 26 9.69 1.22 -5.37
N GLU A 27 9.71 1.32 -6.70
CA GLU A 27 10.21 2.48 -7.43
C GLU A 27 9.35 3.72 -7.17
N THR A 28 8.03 3.56 -7.14
CA THR A 28 7.11 4.65 -6.78
C THR A 28 7.41 5.17 -5.37
N ILE A 29 7.54 4.28 -4.38
CA ILE A 29 7.87 4.70 -3.02
C ILE A 29 9.21 5.44 -2.99
N ALA A 30 10.24 4.88 -3.63
CA ALA A 30 11.56 5.47 -3.66
C ALA A 30 11.60 6.83 -4.38
N ALA A 31 10.81 7.01 -5.45
CA ALA A 31 10.70 8.28 -6.16
C ALA A 31 10.12 9.38 -5.25
N HIS A 32 8.99 9.10 -4.59
CA HIS A 32 8.37 10.06 -3.66
C HIS A 32 9.27 10.35 -2.45
N THR A 33 9.93 9.34 -1.88
CA THR A 33 10.86 9.55 -0.75
C THR A 33 12.03 10.45 -1.15
N ARG A 34 12.60 10.27 -2.35
CA ARG A 34 13.67 11.15 -2.85
C ARG A 34 13.19 12.57 -3.11
N ALA A 35 11.97 12.73 -3.65
CA ALA A 35 11.42 14.04 -3.98
C ALA A 35 11.06 14.87 -2.75
N LEU A 36 10.43 14.25 -1.73
CA LEU A 36 9.94 14.98 -0.56
C LEU A 36 10.99 15.15 0.53
N GLN A 37 12.00 14.25 0.58
CA GLN A 37 13.05 14.28 1.60
C GLN A 37 12.51 14.36 3.04
N ARG A 38 11.33 13.76 3.28
CA ARG A 38 10.69 13.67 4.59
C ARG A 38 10.71 12.23 5.10
N PRO A 39 10.82 12.01 6.42
CA PRO A 39 10.73 10.67 6.98
C PRO A 39 9.37 10.06 6.68
N LEU A 40 9.37 8.87 6.08
CA LEU A 40 8.16 8.10 5.83
C LEU A 40 7.70 7.42 7.13
N TYR A 41 6.47 7.69 7.56
CA TYR A 41 5.87 7.08 8.74
C TYR A 41 5.20 5.75 8.41
N ALA A 42 4.45 5.68 7.31
CA ALA A 42 3.81 4.43 6.91
C ALA A 42 3.52 4.44 5.41
N VAL A 43 3.25 3.26 4.88
CA VAL A 43 2.73 3.06 3.53
C VAL A 43 1.46 2.23 3.64
N THR A 44 0.40 2.68 2.98
CA THR A 44 -0.80 1.87 2.75
C THR A 44 -0.99 1.61 1.28
N ALA A 45 -1.37 0.39 0.93
CA ALA A 45 -1.80 0.03 -0.42
C ALA A 45 -3.24 -0.48 -0.34
N SER A 46 -4.11 -0.07 -1.26
CA SER A 46 -5.52 -0.48 -1.29
C SER A 46 -5.91 -0.98 -2.67
N ALA A 47 -6.48 -2.19 -2.72
CA ALA A 47 -7.00 -2.83 -3.92
C ALA A 47 -8.48 -3.18 -3.74
N ILE A 48 -9.26 -3.06 -4.82
CA ILE A 48 -10.63 -3.56 -4.86
C ILE A 48 -10.63 -5.09 -4.81
N ARG A 49 -11.66 -5.70 -4.24
CA ARG A 49 -11.93 -7.15 -4.38
C ARG A 49 -12.44 -7.52 -5.78
N LYS A 50 -11.69 -7.12 -6.80
CA LYS A 50 -11.89 -7.40 -8.22
C LYS A 50 -10.55 -7.32 -8.92
N ALA A 51 -10.14 -8.39 -9.59
CA ALA A 51 -8.90 -8.44 -10.36
C ALA A 51 -8.80 -7.32 -11.40
N ASP A 52 -7.56 -6.98 -11.78
CA ASP A 52 -7.23 -5.97 -12.78
C ASP A 52 -7.84 -4.58 -12.54
N THR A 53 -8.10 -4.22 -11.28
CA THR A 53 -8.40 -2.84 -10.89
C THR A 53 -7.14 -2.12 -10.41
N PRO A 54 -7.03 -0.79 -10.63
CA PRO A 54 -5.94 0.00 -10.07
C PRO A 54 -5.80 -0.14 -8.55
N LEU A 55 -4.56 0.00 -8.08
CA LEU A 55 -4.19 0.10 -6.66
C LEU A 55 -4.07 1.58 -6.29
N ILE A 56 -4.50 1.98 -5.09
CA ILE A 56 -4.10 3.26 -4.50
C ILE A 56 -2.98 3.01 -3.50
N LEU A 57 -1.83 3.65 -3.70
CA LEU A 57 -0.69 3.66 -2.79
C LEU A 57 -0.64 5.01 -2.07
N THR A 58 -0.80 5.00 -0.75
CA THR A 58 -0.69 6.20 0.10
C THR A 58 0.57 6.13 0.95
N LEU A 59 1.41 7.16 0.85
CA LEU A 59 2.58 7.41 1.66
C LEU A 59 2.23 8.41 2.76
N HIS A 60 2.37 7.97 4.00
CA HIS A 60 2.09 8.74 5.19
C HIS A 60 3.39 9.34 5.69
N TRP A 61 3.58 10.65 5.55
CA TRP A 61 4.82 11.33 5.95
C TRP A 61 4.77 11.79 7.40
N HIS A 62 5.93 11.86 8.03
CA HIS A 62 6.09 12.51 9.33
C HIS A 62 6.70 13.91 9.17
N GLY A 63 6.26 14.84 10.00
CA GLY A 63 6.82 16.18 10.13
C GLY A 63 5.77 17.28 10.13
N PHE A 64 6.21 18.49 10.44
CA PHE A 64 5.38 19.68 10.41
C PHE A 64 6.05 20.79 9.59
N HIS A 65 5.26 21.64 8.94
CA HIS A 65 5.72 22.87 8.32
C HIS A 65 5.16 24.09 9.06
N ARG A 66 5.95 25.16 9.09
CA ARG A 66 5.48 26.48 9.48
C ARG A 66 4.94 27.17 8.24
N ASP A 67 3.73 27.70 8.32
CA ASP A 67 3.34 28.77 7.41
C ASP A 67 4.25 29.96 7.74
N GLY A 68 4.75 30.69 6.73
CA GLY A 68 5.79 31.73 6.88
C GLY A 68 5.48 32.92 7.81
N GLU A 69 4.32 32.91 8.49
CA GLU A 69 3.88 33.97 9.41
C GLU A 69 4.14 33.59 10.88
N PRO A 70 4.82 34.46 11.65
CA PRO A 70 5.02 34.26 13.09
C PRO A 70 3.69 34.12 13.83
N GLY A 71 3.56 33.08 14.67
CA GLY A 71 2.38 32.87 15.53
C GLY A 71 1.30 31.93 14.97
N ARG A 72 1.44 31.43 13.74
CA ARG A 72 0.51 30.43 13.17
C ARG A 72 0.85 29.01 13.63
N ARG A 73 -0.16 28.15 13.76
CA ARG A 73 -0.03 26.74 14.19
C ARG A 73 0.80 25.93 13.18
N LEU A 74 1.65 25.05 13.69
CA LEU A 74 2.35 24.04 12.90
C LEU A 74 1.34 23.16 12.14
N ARG A 75 1.59 22.92 10.86
CA ARG A 75 0.76 22.05 10.02
C ARG A 75 1.47 20.73 9.76
N SER A 76 0.76 19.61 9.87
CA SER A 76 1.33 18.31 9.48
C SER A 76 1.69 18.33 8.00
N VAL A 77 2.78 17.66 7.63
CA VAL A 77 3.07 17.35 6.23
C VAL A 77 1.92 16.49 5.69
N ALA A 78 1.36 16.88 4.55
CA ALA A 78 0.32 16.12 3.87
C ALA A 78 0.90 14.79 3.36
N GLY A 79 0.13 13.71 3.46
CA GLY A 79 0.43 12.44 2.80
C GLY A 79 0.47 12.59 1.27
N SER A 80 0.95 11.55 0.58
CA SER A 80 0.86 11.46 -0.87
C SER A 80 0.08 10.21 -1.24
N ALA A 81 -0.87 10.29 -2.15
CA ALA A 81 -1.58 9.12 -2.69
C ALA A 81 -1.43 9.08 -4.19
N VAL A 82 -1.08 7.92 -4.74
CA VAL A 82 -0.88 7.71 -6.18
C VAL A 82 -1.59 6.45 -6.64
N GLN A 83 -2.22 6.52 -7.81
CA GLN A 83 -2.83 5.37 -8.45
C GLN A 83 -1.79 4.57 -9.25
N LEU A 84 -1.72 3.27 -9.02
CA LEU A 84 -0.91 2.33 -9.79
C LEU A 84 -1.80 1.43 -10.64
N ASN A 85 -1.63 1.53 -11.96
CA ASN A 85 -2.39 0.77 -12.96
C ASN A 85 -1.74 -0.60 -13.23
N LEU A 86 -1.71 -1.43 -12.19
CA LEU A 86 -1.09 -2.74 -12.21
C LEU A 86 -2.04 -3.77 -12.84
N ARG A 87 -1.49 -4.70 -13.63
CA ARG A 87 -2.20 -5.91 -14.03
C ARG A 87 -2.03 -6.95 -12.92
N TRP A 88 -3.10 -7.63 -12.52
CA TRP A 88 -3.04 -8.66 -11.47
C TRP A 88 -4.32 -9.51 -11.48
N HIS A 89 -4.18 -10.81 -11.24
CA HIS A 89 -5.31 -11.76 -11.31
C HIS A 89 -5.76 -12.31 -9.96
N ASP A 90 -4.90 -12.28 -8.95
CA ASP A 90 -5.22 -12.69 -7.58
C ASP A 90 -4.44 -11.87 -6.55
N PHE A 91 -4.85 -12.02 -5.29
CA PHE A 91 -4.26 -11.31 -4.17
C PHE A 91 -2.89 -11.84 -3.76
N ALA A 92 -2.54 -13.09 -4.10
CA ALA A 92 -1.21 -13.63 -3.80
C ALA A 92 -0.12 -12.86 -4.56
N VAL A 93 -0.42 -12.43 -5.79
CA VAL A 93 0.47 -11.56 -6.58
C VAL A 93 0.69 -10.20 -5.91
N LEU A 94 -0.39 -9.55 -5.44
CA LEU A 94 -0.30 -8.26 -4.74
C LEU A 94 0.38 -8.39 -3.37
N ASP A 95 0.02 -9.43 -2.61
CA ASP A 95 0.66 -9.76 -1.34
C ASP A 95 2.16 -9.89 -1.50
N ARG A 96 2.61 -10.69 -2.48
CA ARG A 96 4.03 -10.89 -2.71
C ARG A 96 4.75 -9.59 -3.03
N ALA A 97 4.19 -8.78 -3.92
CA ALA A 97 4.77 -7.48 -4.29
C ALA A 97 4.85 -6.52 -3.11
N ILE A 98 3.80 -6.42 -2.29
CA ILE A 98 3.74 -5.49 -1.16
C ILE A 98 4.58 -5.97 0.01
N ILE A 99 4.62 -7.29 0.28
CA ILE A 99 5.50 -7.89 1.29
C ILE A 99 6.95 -7.71 0.91
N ASP A 100 7.30 -7.90 -0.37
CA ASP A 100 8.65 -7.62 -0.87
C ASP A 100 9.04 -6.15 -0.71
N ALA A 101 8.13 -5.22 -1.03
CA ALA A 101 8.38 -3.80 -0.82
C ALA A 101 8.59 -3.47 0.67
N GLY A 102 7.73 -3.99 1.55
CA GLY A 102 7.88 -3.83 2.99
C GLY A 102 9.20 -4.42 3.51
N TRP A 103 9.58 -5.61 3.04
CA TRP A 103 10.84 -6.27 3.39
C TRP A 103 12.05 -5.45 2.96
N ALA A 104 12.10 -5.03 1.69
CA ALA A 104 13.19 -4.22 1.14
C ALA A 104 13.34 -2.88 1.87
N LEU A 105 12.24 -2.32 2.36
CA LEU A 105 12.20 -1.08 3.14
C LEU A 105 12.39 -1.29 4.65
N GLY A 106 12.73 -2.50 5.08
CA GLY A 106 13.04 -2.81 6.48
C GLY A 106 11.83 -2.80 7.42
N ALA A 107 10.61 -2.93 6.89
CA ALA A 107 9.43 -3.01 7.74
C ALA A 107 9.49 -4.24 8.65
N TRP A 108 9.02 -4.10 9.89
CA TRP A 108 8.93 -5.20 10.84
C TRP A 108 7.77 -6.15 10.53
N ASP A 109 6.66 -5.58 10.06
CA ASP A 109 5.48 -6.33 9.65
C ASP A 109 4.75 -5.64 8.50
N VAL A 110 3.94 -6.44 7.80
CA VAL A 110 2.92 -5.98 6.85
C VAL A 110 1.57 -6.49 7.34
N GLU A 111 0.68 -5.57 7.68
CA GLU A 111 -0.71 -5.88 8.01
C GLU A 111 -1.56 -5.87 6.74
N ARG A 112 -2.25 -6.98 6.44
CA ARG A 112 -3.27 -7.07 5.39
C ARG A 112 -4.66 -7.18 6.04
N VAL A 113 -5.58 -6.30 5.68
CA VAL A 113 -6.96 -6.30 6.15
C VAL A 113 -7.91 -6.39 4.97
N ALA A 114 -8.80 -7.38 4.98
CA ALA A 114 -9.89 -7.48 4.03
C ALA A 114 -11.16 -6.88 4.63
N ARG A 115 -11.80 -5.96 3.90
CA ARG A 115 -13.04 -5.30 4.32
C ARG A 115 -14.19 -5.68 3.40
N PRO A 116 -15.39 -5.93 3.96
CA PRO A 116 -16.58 -6.20 3.17
C PRO A 116 -17.01 -4.94 2.40
N PRO A 117 -17.91 -5.08 1.40
CA PRO A 117 -18.64 -3.93 0.88
C PRO A 117 -19.45 -3.26 1.99
N TRP A 118 -19.56 -1.94 1.93
CA TRP A 118 -20.33 -1.12 2.87
C TRP A 118 -21.63 -0.56 2.27
N TRP A 119 -21.87 -0.70 0.97
CA TRP A 119 -23.20 -0.46 0.37
C TRP A 119 -24.11 -1.68 0.57
N ARG A 120 -24.45 -1.91 1.84
CA ARG A 120 -25.37 -2.95 2.29
C ARG A 120 -26.18 -2.41 3.45
N LEU A 121 -27.37 -2.97 3.64
CA LEU A 121 -28.21 -2.61 4.78
C LEU A 121 -27.44 -2.84 6.10
N ASN A 122 -27.60 -1.92 7.04
CA ASN A 122 -26.96 -1.97 8.37
C ASN A 122 -25.42 -2.00 8.35
N ALA A 123 -24.77 -1.49 7.30
CA ALA A 123 -23.33 -1.23 7.36
C ALA A 123 -23.05 -0.09 8.37
N PRO A 124 -22.12 -0.28 9.32
CA PRO A 124 -21.70 0.80 10.21
C PRO A 124 -21.11 1.97 9.42
N VAL A 125 -21.40 3.21 9.84
CA VAL A 125 -20.81 4.43 9.24
C VAL A 125 -19.28 4.38 9.27
N ALA A 126 -18.70 3.79 10.33
CA ALA A 126 -17.26 3.59 10.44
C ALA A 126 -16.65 2.74 9.31
N GLU A 127 -17.41 1.80 8.71
CA GLU A 127 -16.95 1.06 7.53
C GLU A 127 -16.86 1.94 6.30
N ALA A 128 -17.82 2.84 6.10
CA ALA A 128 -17.79 3.81 5.01
C ALA A 128 -16.61 4.77 5.17
N VAL A 129 -16.43 5.37 6.35
CA VAL A 129 -15.28 6.26 6.63
C VAL A 129 -13.95 5.54 6.43
N ALA A 130 -13.80 4.31 6.93
CA ALA A 130 -12.60 3.51 6.72
C ALA A 130 -12.38 3.12 5.25
N GLY A 131 -13.47 2.94 4.49
CA GLY A 131 -13.46 2.69 3.05
C GLY A 131 -12.93 3.90 2.28
N HIS A 132 -13.53 5.07 2.48
CA HIS A 132 -13.09 6.33 1.86
C HIS A 132 -11.61 6.61 2.14
N ARG A 133 -11.20 6.57 3.42
CA ARG A 133 -9.81 6.81 3.81
C ARG A 133 -8.81 5.78 3.27
N ALA A 134 -9.25 4.53 3.03
CA ALA A 134 -8.40 3.53 2.40
C ALA A 134 -8.05 3.88 0.94
N PHE A 135 -8.91 4.65 0.26
CA PHE A 135 -8.67 5.17 -1.08
C PHE A 135 -8.27 6.65 -1.05
N ALA A 136 -7.63 7.08 0.04
CA ALA A 136 -7.13 8.44 0.24
C ALA A 136 -8.17 9.56 0.18
N ASP A 137 -9.45 9.24 0.41
CA ASP A 137 -10.49 10.26 0.57
C ASP A 137 -10.69 10.54 2.07
N TYR A 138 -10.39 11.79 2.44
CA TYR A 138 -10.47 12.30 3.80
C TYR A 138 -11.45 13.47 3.90
N SER A 139 -12.45 13.51 3.01
CA SER A 139 -13.51 14.53 3.03
C SER A 139 -14.31 14.59 4.34
N ASP A 140 -14.17 13.57 5.19
CA ASP A 140 -14.78 13.51 6.52
C ASP A 140 -14.04 14.35 7.58
N LEU A 141 -12.82 14.80 7.27
CA LEU A 141 -12.05 15.72 8.12
C LEU A 141 -12.38 17.19 7.79
N PRO A 142 -12.27 18.11 8.76
CA PRO A 142 -12.45 19.53 8.52
C PRO A 142 -11.49 20.06 7.43
N SER A 143 -12.03 20.83 6.48
CA SER A 143 -11.36 21.34 5.27
C SER A 143 -10.17 22.30 5.51
N ALA A 144 -9.75 22.53 6.75
CA ALA A 144 -8.68 23.48 7.06
C ALA A 144 -7.31 23.06 6.50
N HIS A 145 -7.16 21.79 6.10
CA HIS A 145 -5.93 21.18 5.61
C HIS A 145 -6.24 20.04 4.64
N ASP A 146 -5.54 19.98 3.51
CA ASP A 146 -5.52 18.79 2.66
C ASP A 146 -4.60 17.75 3.33
N PRO A 147 -5.14 16.69 3.94
CA PRO A 147 -4.33 15.74 4.69
C PRO A 147 -3.49 14.86 3.76
N VAL A 148 -3.86 14.76 2.49
CA VAL A 148 -3.18 13.97 1.46
C VAL A 148 -3.30 14.68 0.10
N VAL A 149 -2.18 14.81 -0.60
CA VAL A 149 -2.13 15.16 -2.02
C VAL A 149 -2.42 13.91 -2.84
N VAL A 150 -3.44 13.96 -3.70
CA VAL A 150 -3.96 12.80 -4.42
C VAL A 150 -3.69 12.91 -5.92
N GLU A 151 -2.90 11.98 -6.45
CA GLU A 151 -2.62 11.74 -7.87
C GLU A 151 -3.30 10.42 -8.31
N ALA A 152 -4.63 10.41 -8.28
CA ALA A 152 -5.44 9.25 -8.60
C ALA A 152 -6.66 9.64 -9.46
N PRO A 153 -6.57 9.56 -10.80
CA PRO A 153 -7.63 10.01 -11.69
C PRO A 153 -8.94 9.23 -11.47
N ASP A 154 -8.87 7.94 -11.12
CA ASP A 154 -10.05 7.08 -10.98
C ASP A 154 -10.52 6.95 -9.52
N GLN A 155 -10.02 7.78 -8.59
CA GLN A 155 -10.26 7.63 -7.15
C GLN A 155 -11.75 7.48 -6.80
N ARG A 156 -12.61 8.33 -7.37
CA ARG A 156 -14.06 8.32 -7.09
C ARG A 156 -14.71 7.02 -7.57
N ASP A 157 -14.33 6.54 -8.74
CA ASP A 157 -14.85 5.30 -9.31
C ASP A 157 -14.37 4.08 -8.52
N LEU A 158 -13.13 4.11 -8.05
CA LEU A 158 -12.57 3.08 -7.16
C LEU A 158 -13.32 3.04 -5.82
N ILE A 159 -13.62 4.19 -5.20
CA ILE A 159 -14.42 4.25 -3.96
C ILE A 159 -15.81 3.66 -4.20
N ALA A 160 -16.50 4.06 -5.26
CA ALA A 160 -17.82 3.53 -5.59
C ALA A 160 -17.79 2.02 -5.87
N LEU A 161 -16.72 1.52 -6.49
CA LEU A 161 -16.54 0.09 -6.73
C LEU A 161 -16.21 -0.68 -5.44
N ALA A 162 -15.35 -0.13 -4.58
CA ALA A 162 -15.01 -0.68 -3.27
C ALA A 162 -16.25 -0.75 -2.38
N ALA A 163 -17.13 0.24 -2.44
CA ALA A 163 -18.37 0.25 -1.69
C ALA A 163 -19.26 -0.95 -2.00
N ARG A 164 -19.25 -1.39 -3.27
CA ARG A 164 -20.05 -2.51 -3.81
C ARG A 164 -19.35 -3.87 -3.71
N LYS A 165 -18.02 -3.92 -3.72
CA LYS A 165 -17.25 -5.18 -3.79
C LYS A 165 -16.42 -5.47 -2.54
N GLY A 166 -16.20 -4.48 -1.69
CA GLY A 166 -15.18 -4.51 -0.65
C GLY A 166 -13.78 -4.30 -1.21
N TYR A 167 -12.80 -4.28 -0.31
CA TYR A 167 -11.41 -3.99 -0.63
C TYR A 167 -10.44 -4.77 0.28
N VAL A 168 -9.18 -4.83 -0.14
CA VAL A 168 -8.05 -5.29 0.66
C VAL A 168 -7.10 -4.12 0.84
N ARG A 169 -6.61 -3.93 2.05
CA ARG A 169 -5.62 -2.91 2.39
C ARG A 169 -4.42 -3.55 3.04
N TRP A 170 -3.23 -3.17 2.58
CA TRP A 170 -1.97 -3.44 3.25
C TRP A 170 -1.47 -2.19 3.95
N LEU A 171 -0.80 -2.37 5.08
CA LEU A 171 -0.14 -1.31 5.84
C LEU A 171 1.22 -1.83 6.30
N PHE A 172 2.27 -1.05 6.09
CA PHE A 172 3.59 -1.33 6.67
C PHE A 172 4.31 -0.03 7.04
N ARG A 173 5.34 -0.18 7.88
CA ARG A 173 6.10 0.93 8.48
C ARG A 173 7.58 0.81 8.08
N PRO A 174 8.02 1.58 7.08
CA PRO A 174 9.40 1.53 6.58
C PRO A 174 10.43 1.93 7.66
N ARG A 175 11.54 1.20 7.75
CA ARG A 175 12.73 1.65 8.48
C ARG A 175 13.68 2.40 7.56
N LYS A 176 13.98 1.84 6.37
CA LYS A 176 14.78 2.52 5.34
C LYS A 176 14.07 3.79 4.86
N GLY A 177 14.72 4.94 5.06
CA GLY A 177 14.14 6.27 4.72
C GLY A 177 12.92 6.67 5.57
N GLY A 178 12.61 5.93 6.63
CA GLY A 178 11.44 6.15 7.47
C GLY A 178 11.77 6.69 8.86
N LEU A 179 10.73 7.13 9.58
CA LEU A 179 10.86 7.59 10.97
C LEU A 179 11.36 6.48 11.91
N TRP A 180 11.03 5.23 11.60
CA TRP A 180 11.25 4.08 12.46
C TRP A 180 12.71 3.61 12.56
N ARG A 181 13.62 4.20 11.77
CA ARG A 181 15.08 4.01 11.92
C ARG A 181 15.60 4.53 13.26
N GLN A 182 14.90 5.51 13.86
CA GLN A 182 15.31 6.15 15.10
C GLN A 182 15.02 5.30 16.35
N LEU A 183 14.23 4.23 16.21
CA LEU A 183 13.98 3.31 17.32
C LEU A 183 15.05 2.22 17.30
N ASP A 184 15.77 2.09 18.42
CA ASP A 184 16.62 0.94 18.72
C ASP A 184 15.72 -0.30 18.85
N GLY A 185 15.42 -0.90 17.70
CA GLY A 185 14.68 -2.14 17.62
C GLY A 185 15.66 -3.25 17.33
N ASP A 186 15.59 -4.28 18.15
CA ASP A 186 16.32 -5.52 18.01
C ASP A 186 15.80 -6.28 16.78
N ASP A 187 16.24 -5.87 15.60
CA ASP A 187 15.96 -6.56 14.33
C ASP A 187 17.28 -6.98 13.69
N SER A 188 17.68 -8.23 13.93
CA SER A 188 18.94 -8.76 13.43
C SER A 188 18.94 -9.03 11.91
N THR A 189 17.80 -8.83 11.25
CA THR A 189 17.66 -9.10 9.81
C THR A 189 17.93 -7.89 8.91
N LEU A 190 18.17 -6.70 9.49
CA LEU A 190 18.38 -5.45 8.75
C LEU A 190 19.83 -5.31 8.26
N ASP A 191 19.98 -4.74 7.06
CA ASP A 191 21.26 -4.24 6.56
C ASP A 191 21.63 -2.87 7.16
N ALA A 192 22.82 -2.36 6.81
CA ALA A 192 23.32 -1.07 7.30
C ALA A 192 22.45 0.14 6.88
N ASP A 193 21.69 0.02 5.79
CA ASP A 193 20.76 1.06 5.33
C ASP A 193 19.38 0.95 6.02
N GLY A 194 19.18 -0.06 6.86
CA GLY A 194 17.91 -0.38 7.47
C GLY A 194 16.90 -1.01 6.50
N GLY A 195 17.37 -1.59 5.40
CA GLY A 195 16.60 -2.39 4.43
C GLY A 195 16.95 -3.87 4.53
N ARG A 196 16.49 -4.66 3.55
CA ARG A 196 16.82 -6.10 3.43
C ARG A 196 16.90 -6.54 1.97
N PRO A 197 17.74 -7.53 1.61
CA PRO A 197 17.86 -8.02 0.25
C PRO A 197 16.63 -8.84 -0.16
N LEU A 198 16.16 -8.67 -1.39
CA LEU A 198 15.06 -9.46 -1.96
C LEU A 198 15.52 -10.89 -2.32
N PRO A 199 14.60 -11.86 -2.41
CA PRO A 199 13.17 -11.78 -2.06
C PRO A 199 12.94 -11.91 -0.55
N CYS A 200 11.81 -11.39 -0.05
CA CYS A 200 11.37 -11.66 1.31
C CYS A 200 11.17 -13.18 1.56
N PRO A 201 11.76 -13.79 2.59
CA PRO A 201 11.66 -15.23 2.85
C PRO A 201 10.31 -15.66 3.44
N VAL A 202 9.48 -14.73 3.87
CA VAL A 202 8.21 -15.02 4.53
C VAL A 202 7.21 -15.64 3.53
N PRO A 203 6.68 -16.84 3.81
CA PRO A 203 5.70 -17.47 2.94
C PRO A 203 4.36 -16.72 2.97
N LEU A 204 3.67 -16.74 1.84
CA LEU A 204 2.33 -16.19 1.75
C LEU A 204 1.37 -17.05 2.57
N GLN A 205 0.42 -16.40 3.25
CA GLN A 205 -0.66 -17.13 3.88
C GLN A 205 -1.61 -17.59 2.77
N PRO A 206 -2.01 -18.87 2.75
CA PRO A 206 -2.91 -19.37 1.72
C PRO A 206 -4.21 -18.56 1.76
N ASP A 207 -4.59 -18.03 0.61
CA ASP A 207 -5.89 -17.39 0.44
C ASP A 207 -6.95 -18.50 0.46
N GLY A 208 -7.63 -18.65 1.60
CA GLY A 208 -8.83 -19.49 1.69
C GLY A 208 -10.02 -18.87 0.95
N ARG A 209 -11.15 -19.61 0.86
CA ARG A 209 -12.40 -19.14 0.21
C ARG A 209 -12.94 -17.81 0.73
N GLU A 210 -12.49 -17.36 1.89
CA GLU A 210 -12.68 -16.00 2.37
C GLU A 210 -11.30 -15.40 2.65
N LEU A 211 -10.98 -14.27 2.01
CA LEU A 211 -9.90 -13.39 2.45
C LEU A 211 -10.10 -13.13 3.95
N ARG A 212 -9.30 -13.76 4.81
CA ARG A 212 -9.43 -13.67 6.28
C ARG A 212 -9.33 -12.20 6.70
N ARG A 213 -10.16 -11.79 7.68
CA ARG A 213 -10.40 -10.37 8.03
C ARG A 213 -9.14 -9.58 8.43
N LYS A 214 -8.09 -10.18 8.99
CA LYS A 214 -6.79 -9.53 9.19
C LYS A 214 -5.70 -10.58 9.17
N VAL A 215 -4.60 -10.29 8.49
CA VAL A 215 -3.39 -11.11 8.41
C VAL A 215 -2.20 -10.21 8.72
N LEU A 216 -1.25 -10.71 9.49
CA LEU A 216 -0.03 -10.00 9.85
C LEU A 216 1.18 -10.82 9.39
N TYR A 217 1.87 -10.34 8.36
CA TYR A 217 3.12 -10.92 7.90
C TYR A 217 4.25 -10.37 8.77
N ARG A 218 4.80 -11.19 9.65
CA ARG A 218 5.97 -10.83 10.47
C ARG A 218 7.22 -10.97 9.61
N LEU A 219 7.92 -9.86 9.40
CA LEU A 219 9.09 -9.76 8.54
C LEU A 219 10.37 -9.78 9.38
N GLY A 220 10.49 -8.85 10.33
CA GLY A 220 11.66 -8.77 11.21
C GLY A 220 11.71 -9.90 12.24
N GLN A 221 12.90 -10.13 12.79
CA GLN A 221 13.12 -11.09 13.89
C GLN A 221 13.85 -10.40 15.04
N GLY A 222 13.32 -10.58 16.25
CA GLY A 222 14.01 -10.20 17.48
C GLY A 222 15.17 -11.14 17.76
N ASN A 223 16.24 -10.65 18.39
CA ASN A 223 17.14 -11.58 19.05
C ASN A 223 16.36 -12.18 20.23
N GLY A 224 16.34 -13.51 20.29
CA GLY A 224 15.51 -14.23 21.24
C GLY A 224 15.77 -13.73 22.67
N PHE A 225 14.73 -13.24 23.33
CA PHE A 225 14.73 -13.16 24.78
C PHE A 225 14.71 -14.59 25.31
N LEU A 226 15.87 -15.13 25.69
CA LEU A 226 15.92 -16.18 26.71
C LEU A 226 15.46 -15.53 28.01
N ILE A 227 14.17 -15.67 28.33
CA ILE A 227 13.73 -15.55 29.72
C ILE A 227 14.14 -16.88 30.37
N LEU A 228 15.23 -16.84 31.14
CA LEU A 228 15.52 -17.86 32.15
C LEU A 228 14.55 -17.70 33.32
#